data_AF-A0A2M7N2R4-F1
#
_entry.id   AF-A0A2M7N2R4-F1
#
_cell.length_a   1.000
_cell.length_b   1.000
_cell.length_c   1.000
_cell.angle_alpha   90.00
_cell.angle_beta   90.00
_cell.angle_gamma   90.00
#
_symmetry.space_group_name_H-M   'P 1'
#
loop_
_entity.id
_entity.type
_entity.pdbx_description
1 polymer ?
#
loop_
_entity_poly.entity_id
_entity_poly.type
_entity_poly.pdbx_seq_one_letter_code
_entity_poly.pdbx_strand_id
1 'polypeptide(L)' 'MRILIDTQAFIWFVENDKQLPTMIKKELEDFDNSLIISIASLWEMTI' A
#
# COMPACT_ATOMS: atom_id res chain seq x y z
N MET A 1 -3.62 11.13 7.74
CA MET A 1 -2.33 11.57 7.15
C MET A 1 -2.30 11.28 5.65
N ARG A 2 -1.25 11.68 4.90
CA ARG A 2 -1.07 11.24 3.50
C ARG A 2 0.08 10.23 3.43
N ILE A 3 -0.21 9.04 2.94
CA ILE A 3 0.75 7.93 2.88
C ILE A 3 1.01 7.62 1.41
N LEU A 4 2.25 7.82 0.96
CA LEU A 4 2.69 7.33 -0.34
C LEU A 4 3.06 5.86 -0.20
N ILE A 5 2.40 5.00 -0.96
CA ILE A 5 2.56 3.56 -0.87
C ILE A 5 3.54 3.09 -1.96
N ASP A 6 4.49 2.27 -1.55
CA ASP A 6 5.38 1.53 -2.44
C ASP A 6 4.62 0.41 -3.18
N THR A 7 5.04 0.09 -4.41
CA THR A 7 4.40 -0.93 -5.24
C THR A 7 4.30 -2.29 -4.54
N GLN A 8 5.38 -2.77 -3.91
CA GLN A 8 5.40 -4.06 -3.22
C GLN A 8 4.50 -4.05 -1.97
N ALA A 9 4.48 -2.93 -1.24
CA ALA A 9 3.63 -2.78 -0.07
C ALA A 9 2.13 -2.81 -0.42
N PHE A 10 1.76 -2.19 -1.56
CA PHE A 10 0.38 -2.24 -2.06
C PHE A 10 -0.03 -3.67 -2.47
N ILE A 11 0.84 -4.40 -3.18
CA ILE A 11 0.58 -5.79 -3.57
C ILE A 11 0.33 -6.66 -2.32
N TRP A 12 1.24 -6.60 -1.34
CA TRP A 12 1.06 -7.36 -0.10
C TRP A 12 -0.20 -6.98 0.68
N PHE A 13 -0.58 -5.70 0.65
CA PHE A 13 -1.81 -5.24 1.28
C PHE A 13 -3.06 -5.86 0.63
N VAL A 14 -3.14 -5.84 -0.71
CA VAL A 14 -4.26 -6.40 -1.46
C VAL A 14 -4.33 -7.93 -1.34
N GLU A 15 -3.19 -8.60 -1.31
CA GLU A 15 -3.11 -10.07 -1.16
C GLU A 15 -3.24 -10.54 0.30
N ASN A 16 -3.32 -9.61 1.26
CA ASN A 16 -3.30 -9.92 2.68
C ASN A 16 -2.08 -10.78 3.07
N ASP A 17 -0.92 -10.48 2.48
CA ASP A 17 0.33 -11.21 2.67
C ASP A 17 0.87 -10.97 4.11
N LYS A 18 1.41 -12.03 4.72
CA LYS A 18 2.02 -11.99 6.06
C LYS A 18 3.32 -11.18 6.12
N GLN A 19 3.92 -10.89 4.97
CA GLN A 19 5.11 -10.04 4.84
C GLN A 19 4.80 -8.57 5.12
N LEU A 20 3.53 -8.14 5.04
CA LEU A 20 3.14 -6.79 5.42
C LEU A 20 3.12 -6.65 6.95
N PRO A 21 3.94 -5.77 7.55
CA PRO A 21 3.93 -5.55 8.99
C PRO A 21 2.56 -5.10 9.49
N THR A 22 2.10 -5.68 10.60
CA THR A 22 0.77 -5.39 11.17
C THR A 22 0.57 -3.91 11.52
N MET A 23 1.63 -3.20 11.89
CA MET A 23 1.56 -1.75 12.15
C MET A 23 1.23 -0.98 10.87
N ILE A 24 1.91 -1.29 9.76
CA ILE A 24 1.65 -0.66 8.46
C ILE A 24 0.25 -1.01 7.98
N LYS A 25 -0.16 -2.27 8.11
CA LYS A 25 -1.51 -2.70 7.75
C LYS A 25 -2.60 -1.88 8.46
N LYS A 26 -2.42 -1.62 9.77
CA LYS A 26 -3.36 -0.76 10.53
C LYS A 26 -3.40 0.67 10.00
N GLU A 27 -2.25 1.27 9.67
CA GLU A 27 -2.20 2.62 9.09
C GLU A 27 -2.86 2.68 7.70
N LEU A 28 -2.77 1.58 6.92
CA LEU A 28 -3.41 1.49 5.61
C LEU A 28 -4.93 1.24 5.70
N GLU A 29 -5.41 0.58 6.74
CA GLU A 29 -6.84 0.35 7.00
C GLU A 29 -7.53 1.53 7.70
N ASP A 30 -6.77 2.51 8.17
CA ASP A 30 -7.31 3.73 8.79
C ASP A 30 -7.88 4.69 7.75
N PHE A 31 -9.19 4.93 7.81
CA PHE A 31 -9.91 5.82 6.90
C PHE A 31 -9.58 7.31 7.10
N ASP A 32 -8.97 7.69 8.22
CA ASP A 32 -8.42 9.05 8.42
C ASP A 32 -7.11 9.27 7.63
N ASN A 33 -6.54 8.19 7.07
CA ASN A 33 -5.40 8.24 6.17
C ASN A 33 -5.82 8.26 4.70
N SER A 34 -5.22 9.17 3.94
CA SER A 34 -5.30 9.18 2.48
C SER A 34 -4.15 8.37 1.90
N LEU A 35 -4.49 7.27 1.26
CA LEU A 35 -3.55 6.41 0.55
C LEU A 35 -3.28 6.97 -0.84
N ILE A 36 -2.02 7.20 -1.17
CA ILE A 36 -1.56 7.73 -2.44
C ILE A 36 -0.73 6.66 -3.14
N ILE A 37 -1.07 6.36 -4.39
CA ILE A 37 -0.31 5.48 -5.27
C ILE A 37 0.23 6.32 -6.42
N SER A 38 1.51 6.17 -6.72
CA SER A 38 2.12 6.88 -7.84
C SER A 38 1.72 6.24 -9.16
N ILE A 39 1.69 7.03 -10.25
CA ILE A 39 1.44 6.45 -11.58
C ILE A 39 2.54 5.49 -12.00
N ALA A 40 3.80 5.71 -11.58
CA ALA A 40 4.90 4.80 -11.83
C ALA A 40 4.65 3.43 -11.18
N SER A 41 4.18 3.42 -9.93
CA SER A 41 3.81 2.19 -9.22
C SER A 41 2.70 1.43 -9.94
N LEU A 42 1.73 2.15 -10.54
CA LEU A 42 0.71 1.52 -11.36
C LEU A 42 1.30 0.85 -12.61
N TRP A 43 2.26 1.50 -13.29
CA TRP A 43 2.96 0.91 -14.42
C TRP A 43 3.77 -0.34 -14.01
N GLU A 44 4.48 -0.30 -12.89
CA GLU A 44 5.25 -1.44 -12.38
C GLU A 44 4.39 -2.69 -12.13
N MET A 45 3.12 -2.53 -11.78
CA MET A 45 2.19 -3.66 -11.59
C MET A 45 1.70 -4.29 -12.90
N THR A 46 1.92 -3.64 -14.05
CA THR A 46 1.39 -4.08 -15.36
C THR A 46 2.41 -4.74 -16.27
N ILE A 47 3.71 -4.63 -15.96
CA ILE A 47 4.83 -5.17 -16.74
C ILE A 47 5.34 -6.44 -16.07
#